data_AF-A0A0U3GMZ6-F1
#
_entry.id   AF-A0A0U3GMZ6-F1
#
_cell.length_a   1.000
_cell.length_b   1.000
_cell.length_c   1.000
_cell.angle_alpha   90.00
_cell.angle_beta   90.00
_cell.angle_gamma   90.00
#
_symmetry.space_group_name_H-M   'P 1'
#
loop_
_entity.id
_entity.type
_entity.pdbx_description
1 polymer ?
#
loop_
_entity_poly.entity_id
_entity_poly.type
_entity_poly.pdbx_seq_one_letter_code
_entity_poly.pdbx_strand_id
1 'polypeptide(L)'
;MLRKHVIIIVFLVLEFLIFTYLVNTGYLNISNINLYIFTLYLISVIIAINGIIIFILTGSLIISFSYFPVQLFIYQLIAGNITISFLTDVLLPSLIGYFYLLFFISIITWIIRRNISDSWLDQIRTYGHKFSIKRLAISLVISLVELILLKNYYLFFGSLLSSIGFSFFGEITDVPLVLLSWIIFPYSISPKIRTENKGICIGKIVGVLSKGSILDSSLGNITTTSKYKWIKLNQDFCVNFSNSKNFNSIIIGTSGSGKSSLATLISKKLNVSFTIFDLHGEYSIPNAVKIDMSKVTINPLSLFGRSPKERALEVSYMLKSLFNLGNIQTIELSNLILEAYMEKGIDPDDMDTWKNPTPNFRDLLLLLERKKKAAITSQDISKYQSIEPYLIFLSSTIFTQNNVNIIDILEKNCVLDFSTIPTNEVKHIVMETILKGIQSYMYLEKFPDIRKMIIIDEAPFLLSKDSSRELINRLFSEGRKFGFGFVVISQTVDYVKDLFGNAYLTFVLNVLEPRESEYLSRYFGGQDNDMYLAVYETLQKLPRGFFIVRDLLGRFIYLVQADFGE
;
A
#
# COMPACT_ATOMS: atom_id res chain seq x y z
N MET A 1 -7.01 -4.10 20.19
CA MET A 1 -7.60 -5.37 20.67
C MET A 1 -7.54 -5.52 22.19
N LEU A 2 -6.40 -5.87 22.81
CA LEU A 2 -6.35 -6.18 24.26
C LEU A 2 -6.95 -5.10 25.16
N ARG A 3 -6.61 -3.82 24.94
CA ARG A 3 -7.16 -2.68 25.69
C ARG A 3 -8.70 -2.65 25.72
N LYS A 4 -9.36 -3.01 24.62
CA LYS A 4 -10.82 -3.04 24.52
C LYS A 4 -11.42 -4.11 25.44
N HIS A 5 -10.82 -5.31 25.45
CA HIS A 5 -11.26 -6.38 26.36
C HIS A 5 -11.01 -6.01 27.83
N VAL A 6 -9.87 -5.40 28.13
CA VAL A 6 -9.57 -4.92 29.49
C VAL A 6 -10.61 -3.90 29.96
N ILE A 7 -11.00 -2.93 29.12
CA ILE A 7 -12.04 -1.94 29.47
C ILE A 7 -13.37 -2.63 29.76
N ILE A 8 -13.79 -3.59 28.91
CA ILE A 8 -15.05 -4.33 29.11
C ILE A 8 -15.00 -5.15 30.41
N ILE A 9 -13.89 -5.84 30.68
CA ILE A 9 -13.73 -6.65 31.89
C ILE A 9 -13.76 -5.77 33.14
N VAL A 10 -13.04 -4.64 33.14
CA VAL A 10 -13.05 -3.69 34.26
C VAL A 10 -14.45 -3.13 34.51
N PHE A 11 -15.18 -2.80 33.44
CA PHE A 11 -16.58 -2.36 33.54
C PHE A 11 -17.46 -3.41 34.20
N LEU A 12 -17.38 -4.68 33.74
CA LEU A 12 -18.15 -5.79 34.31
C LEU A 12 -17.82 -6.02 35.79
N VAL A 13 -16.53 -5.99 36.16
CA VAL A 13 -16.10 -6.16 37.56
C VAL A 13 -16.65 -5.04 38.45
N LEU A 14 -16.54 -3.78 38.01
CA LEU A 14 -17.06 -2.63 38.77
C LEU A 14 -18.58 -2.71 38.95
N GLU A 15 -19.31 -3.09 37.90
CA GLU A 15 -20.76 -3.24 37.96
C GLU A 15 -21.18 -4.32 38.97
N PHE A 16 -20.55 -5.50 38.94
CA PHE A 16 -20.86 -6.56 39.90
C PHE A 16 -20.46 -6.20 41.34
N LEU A 17 -19.38 -5.45 41.55
CA LEU A 17 -19.00 -4.92 42.87
C LEU A 17 -20.04 -3.94 43.41
N ILE A 18 -20.52 -3.01 42.58
CA ILE A 18 -21.58 -2.06 42.95
C ILE A 18 -22.86 -2.82 43.27
N PHE A 19 -23.23 -3.80 42.44
CA PHE A 19 -24.42 -4.61 42.66
C PHE A 19 -24.37 -5.36 43.99
N THR A 20 -23.26 -6.06 44.28
CA THR A 20 -23.10 -6.79 45.55
C THR A 20 -23.08 -5.87 46.77
N TYR A 21 -22.48 -4.68 46.65
CA TYR A 21 -22.56 -3.66 47.70
C TYR A 21 -24.00 -3.21 47.98
N LEU A 22 -24.79 -2.93 46.94
CA LEU A 22 -26.19 -2.50 47.07
C LEU A 22 -27.08 -3.59 47.70
N VAL A 23 -26.83 -4.85 47.36
CA VAL A 23 -27.53 -5.99 47.96
C VAL A 23 -27.17 -6.14 49.44
N ASN A 24 -25.88 -6.09 49.78
CA ASN A 24 -25.41 -6.30 51.16
C ASN A 24 -25.75 -5.16 52.12
N THR A 25 -25.89 -3.93 51.61
CA THR A 25 -26.25 -2.75 52.42
C THR A 25 -27.74 -2.65 52.73
N GLY A 26 -28.56 -3.60 52.27
CA GLY A 26 -29.99 -3.69 52.65
C GLY A 26 -30.86 -2.57 52.08
N TYR A 27 -30.40 -1.82 51.08
CA TYR A 27 -31.21 -0.81 50.38
C TYR A 27 -32.46 -1.43 49.70
N LEU A 28 -32.44 -2.74 49.47
CA LEU A 28 -33.57 -3.52 48.99
C LEU A 28 -34.36 -4.07 50.18
N ASN A 29 -35.38 -3.32 50.61
CA ASN A 29 -36.23 -3.61 51.77
C ASN A 29 -37.21 -4.76 51.46
N ILE A 30 -36.72 -6.00 51.37
CA ILE A 30 -37.48 -7.19 50.95
C ILE A 30 -37.24 -8.31 51.97
N SER A 31 -38.28 -9.10 52.29
CA SER A 31 -38.15 -10.27 53.17
C SER A 31 -37.08 -11.26 52.66
N ASN A 32 -36.33 -11.91 53.56
CA ASN A 32 -35.13 -12.69 53.20
C ASN A 32 -35.29 -13.70 52.04
N ILE A 33 -36.45 -14.36 51.92
CA ILE A 33 -36.72 -15.33 50.84
C ILE A 33 -37.04 -14.63 49.51
N ASN A 34 -37.81 -13.54 49.55
CA ASN A 34 -38.11 -12.74 48.36
C ASN A 34 -36.88 -11.95 47.89
N LEU A 35 -36.00 -11.56 48.81
CA LEU A 35 -34.76 -10.85 48.50
C LEU A 35 -33.84 -11.73 47.65
N TYR A 36 -33.67 -13.00 48.03
CA TYR A 36 -32.84 -13.96 47.28
C TYR A 36 -33.35 -14.15 45.84
N ILE A 37 -34.63 -14.48 45.67
CA ILE A 37 -35.23 -14.68 44.34
C ILE A 37 -35.14 -13.38 43.52
N PHE A 38 -35.44 -12.23 44.13
CA PHE A 38 -35.34 -10.94 43.46
C PHE A 38 -33.91 -10.63 42.99
N THR A 39 -32.89 -10.87 43.83
CA THR A 39 -31.49 -10.70 43.41
C THR A 39 -31.10 -11.59 42.24
N LEU A 40 -31.57 -12.84 42.21
CA LEU A 40 -31.30 -13.77 41.12
C LEU A 40 -31.89 -13.29 39.78
N TYR A 41 -33.14 -12.80 39.79
CA TYR A 41 -33.75 -12.19 38.60
C TYR A 41 -33.00 -10.92 38.16
N LEU A 42 -32.61 -10.06 39.10
CA LEU A 42 -31.91 -8.81 38.79
C LEU A 42 -30.54 -9.09 38.15
N ILE A 43 -29.81 -10.11 38.62
CA ILE A 43 -28.57 -10.59 38.00
C ILE A 43 -28.82 -11.04 36.55
N SER A 44 -29.90 -11.80 36.30
CA SER A 44 -30.22 -12.27 34.94
C SER A 44 -30.49 -11.10 33.98
N VAL A 45 -31.14 -10.04 34.46
CA VAL A 45 -31.41 -8.81 33.69
C VAL A 45 -30.12 -8.04 33.44
N ILE A 46 -29.26 -7.88 34.45
CA ILE A 46 -27.95 -7.22 34.32
C ILE A 46 -27.09 -7.95 33.28
N ILE A 47 -26.99 -9.28 33.37
CA ILE A 47 -26.26 -10.11 32.41
C ILE A 47 -26.78 -9.86 30.99
N ALA A 48 -28.10 -9.85 30.80
CA ALA A 48 -28.70 -9.63 29.49
C ALA A 48 -28.45 -8.21 28.93
N ILE A 49 -28.55 -7.17 29.77
CA ILE A 49 -28.22 -5.79 29.40
C ILE A 49 -26.74 -5.67 29.02
N ASN A 50 -25.86 -6.31 29.78
CA ASN A 50 -24.44 -6.37 29.47
C ASN A 50 -24.17 -7.00 28.11
N GLY A 51 -24.94 -8.01 27.70
CA GLY A 51 -24.87 -8.55 26.35
C GLY A 51 -25.07 -7.47 25.29
N ILE A 52 -26.09 -6.64 25.45
CA ILE A 52 -26.39 -5.53 24.53
C ILE A 52 -25.24 -4.51 24.52
N ILE A 53 -24.78 -4.08 25.70
CA ILE A 53 -23.68 -3.12 25.83
C ILE A 53 -22.44 -3.68 25.15
N ILE A 54 -22.06 -4.93 25.43
CA ILE A 54 -20.91 -5.59 24.83
C ILE A 54 -21.09 -5.72 23.31
N PHE A 55 -22.30 -5.99 22.81
CA PHE A 55 -22.56 -6.02 21.38
C PHE A 55 -22.38 -4.65 20.73
N ILE A 56 -22.84 -3.57 21.36
CA ILE A 56 -22.63 -2.20 20.88
C ILE A 56 -21.14 -1.85 20.89
N LEU A 57 -20.42 -2.23 21.95
CA LEU A 57 -19.00 -1.95 22.11
C LEU A 57 -18.13 -2.82 21.19
N THR A 58 -18.51 -4.06 20.91
CA THR A 58 -17.71 -5.00 20.11
C THR A 58 -18.08 -4.98 18.64
N GLY A 59 -19.36 -4.77 18.33
CA GLY A 59 -19.92 -4.94 17.00
C GLY A 59 -19.90 -6.39 16.51
N SER A 60 -19.87 -7.37 17.43
CA SER A 60 -19.83 -8.80 17.09
C SER A 60 -20.66 -9.62 18.06
N LEU A 61 -21.57 -10.44 17.51
CA LEU A 61 -22.33 -11.41 18.28
C LEU A 61 -21.44 -12.50 18.85
N ILE A 62 -20.46 -12.97 18.07
CA ILE A 62 -19.56 -14.06 18.49
C ILE A 62 -18.71 -13.60 19.67
N ILE A 63 -18.16 -12.39 19.60
CA ILE A 63 -17.43 -11.82 20.73
C ILE A 63 -18.39 -11.60 21.91
N SER A 64 -19.60 -11.06 21.69
CA SER A 64 -20.57 -10.90 22.79
C SER A 64 -20.94 -12.22 23.46
N PHE A 65 -21.14 -13.31 22.72
CA PHE A 65 -21.41 -14.62 23.31
C PHE A 65 -20.24 -15.14 24.15
N SER A 66 -19.00 -14.87 23.73
CA SER A 66 -17.82 -15.27 24.50
C SER A 66 -17.71 -14.59 25.88
N TYR A 67 -18.38 -13.44 26.09
CA TYR A 67 -18.41 -12.75 27.38
C TYR A 67 -19.42 -13.30 28.38
N PHE A 68 -20.39 -14.11 27.96
CA PHE A 68 -21.35 -14.73 28.88
C PHE A 68 -20.65 -15.53 30.01
N PRO A 69 -19.73 -16.47 29.72
CA PRO A 69 -19.02 -17.18 30.78
C PRO A 69 -18.09 -16.27 31.60
N VAL A 70 -17.59 -15.16 31.03
CA VAL A 70 -16.82 -14.16 31.79
C VAL A 70 -17.67 -13.54 32.90
N GLN A 71 -18.91 -13.18 32.59
CA GLN A 71 -19.82 -12.56 33.57
C GLN A 71 -20.16 -13.52 34.70
N LEU A 72 -20.39 -14.80 34.39
CA LEU A 72 -20.62 -15.84 35.40
C LEU A 72 -19.40 -16.04 36.29
N PHE A 73 -18.20 -16.05 35.70
CA PHE A 73 -16.97 -16.18 36.45
C PHE A 73 -16.73 -14.99 37.39
N ILE A 74 -16.94 -13.77 36.90
CA ILE A 74 -16.85 -12.54 37.73
C ILE A 74 -17.84 -12.60 38.89
N TYR A 75 -19.08 -13.01 38.62
CA TYR A 75 -20.09 -13.18 39.66
C TYR A 75 -19.66 -14.22 40.71
N GLN A 76 -19.15 -15.38 40.29
CA GLN A 76 -18.65 -16.43 41.18
C GLN A 76 -17.54 -15.92 42.10
N LEU A 77 -16.61 -15.11 41.57
CA LEU A 77 -15.51 -14.54 42.35
C LEU A 77 -16.01 -13.57 43.43
N ILE A 78 -17.06 -12.81 43.16
CA ILE A 78 -17.53 -11.74 44.05
C ILE A 78 -18.59 -12.27 45.05
N ALA A 79 -19.49 -13.14 44.61
CA ALA A 79 -20.61 -13.65 45.43
C ALA A 79 -20.29 -14.92 46.24
N GLY A 80 -19.18 -15.61 45.95
CA GLY A 80 -18.78 -16.84 46.63
C GLY A 80 -19.35 -18.12 45.99
N ASN A 81 -19.32 -19.23 46.73
CA ASN A 81 -19.66 -20.57 46.20
C ASN A 81 -21.09 -20.64 45.62
N ILE A 82 -21.15 -20.93 44.32
CA ILE A 82 -22.36 -21.24 43.57
C ILE A 82 -23.00 -22.52 44.13
N THR A 83 -24.22 -22.42 44.67
CA THR A 83 -25.03 -23.58 45.05
C THR A 83 -25.65 -24.25 43.80
N ILE A 84 -26.04 -25.52 43.91
CA ILE A 84 -26.68 -26.27 42.80
C ILE A 84 -27.98 -25.59 42.34
N SER A 85 -28.71 -24.91 43.24
CA SER A 85 -29.91 -24.13 42.90
C SER A 85 -29.62 -22.89 42.04
N PHE A 86 -28.43 -22.28 42.17
CA PHE A 86 -28.02 -21.18 41.29
C PHE A 86 -27.82 -21.65 39.83
N LEU A 87 -27.31 -22.87 39.64
CA LEU A 87 -27.09 -23.47 38.31
C LEU A 87 -28.41 -23.72 37.55
N THR A 88 -29.50 -24.04 38.24
CA THR A 88 -30.80 -24.32 37.60
C THR A 88 -31.66 -23.07 37.47
N ASP A 89 -31.70 -22.24 38.52
CA ASP A 89 -32.71 -21.17 38.63
C ASP A 89 -32.24 -19.86 37.99
N VAL A 90 -30.92 -19.67 37.81
CA VAL A 90 -30.35 -18.43 37.23
C VAL A 90 -29.65 -18.69 35.92
N LEU A 91 -28.90 -19.77 35.82
CA LEU A 91 -28.03 -20.02 34.69
C LEU A 91 -28.79 -20.30 33.40
N LEU A 92 -29.83 -21.14 33.44
CA LEU A 92 -30.64 -21.42 32.27
C LEU A 92 -31.45 -20.19 31.80
N PRO A 93 -32.18 -19.47 32.70
CA PRO A 93 -32.92 -18.28 32.30
C PRO A 93 -32.01 -17.12 31.85
N SER A 94 -30.86 -16.92 32.51
CA SER A 94 -29.90 -15.87 32.11
C SER A 94 -29.24 -16.19 30.77
N LEU A 95 -28.89 -17.45 30.50
CA LEU A 95 -28.40 -17.87 29.18
C LEU A 95 -29.46 -17.60 28.12
N ILE A 96 -30.67 -18.11 28.31
CA ILE A 96 -31.77 -17.94 27.35
C ILE A 96 -32.06 -16.46 27.10
N GLY A 97 -32.19 -15.66 28.16
CA GLY A 97 -32.42 -14.21 28.06
C GLY A 97 -31.29 -13.47 27.35
N TYR A 98 -30.03 -13.78 27.67
CA TYR A 98 -28.84 -13.21 27.03
C TYR A 98 -28.82 -13.49 25.53
N PHE A 99 -29.08 -14.74 25.14
CA PHE A 99 -29.10 -15.15 23.73
C PHE A 99 -30.25 -14.51 22.96
N TYR A 100 -31.47 -14.49 23.52
CA TYR A 100 -32.62 -13.85 22.86
C TYR A 100 -32.40 -12.35 22.67
N LEU A 101 -31.95 -11.63 23.70
CA LEU A 101 -31.71 -10.18 23.59
C LEU A 101 -30.62 -9.84 22.58
N LEU A 102 -29.53 -10.62 22.55
CA LEU A 102 -28.49 -10.48 21.54
C LEU A 102 -29.00 -10.77 20.12
N PHE A 103 -29.84 -11.78 19.97
CA PHE A 103 -30.45 -12.09 18.67
C PHE A 103 -31.38 -10.95 18.22
N PHE A 104 -32.24 -10.44 19.10
CA PHE A 104 -33.14 -9.32 18.79
C PHE A 104 -32.37 -8.02 18.45
N ILE A 105 -31.35 -7.66 19.22
CA ILE A 105 -30.55 -6.46 18.93
C ILE A 105 -29.80 -6.61 17.59
N SER A 106 -29.38 -7.83 17.23
CA SER A 106 -28.77 -8.11 15.93
C SER A 106 -29.75 -7.93 14.77
N ILE A 107 -31.00 -8.34 14.94
CA ILE A 107 -32.06 -8.14 13.93
C ILE A 107 -32.40 -6.66 13.81
N ILE A 108 -32.54 -5.94 14.92
CA ILE A 108 -32.81 -4.49 14.90
C ILE A 108 -31.69 -3.75 14.18
N THR A 109 -30.43 -4.05 14.52
CA THR A 109 -29.29 -3.44 13.84
C THR A 109 -29.21 -3.85 12.37
N TRP A 110 -29.59 -5.07 12.01
CA TRP A 110 -29.73 -5.50 10.62
C TRP A 110 -30.80 -4.72 9.86
N ILE A 111 -32.00 -4.54 10.43
CA ILE A 111 -33.10 -3.77 9.84
C ILE A 111 -32.67 -2.32 9.61
N ILE A 112 -32.04 -1.70 10.61
CA ILE A 112 -31.59 -0.31 10.53
C ILE A 112 -30.47 -0.15 9.50
N ARG A 113 -29.49 -1.07 9.50
CA ARG A 113 -28.27 -0.95 8.68
C ARG A 113 -28.38 -1.59 7.30
N ARG A 114 -29.44 -2.39 7.05
CA ARG A 114 -29.64 -3.23 5.86
C ARG A 114 -28.43 -4.10 5.51
N ASN A 115 -27.61 -4.47 6.49
CA ASN A 115 -26.39 -5.24 6.27
C ASN A 115 -26.11 -6.16 7.47
N ILE A 116 -25.80 -7.43 7.21
CA ILE A 116 -25.38 -8.42 8.20
C ILE A 116 -23.85 -8.35 8.28
N SER A 117 -23.31 -7.30 8.88
CA SER A 117 -21.86 -7.20 9.10
C SER A 117 -21.56 -7.47 10.57
N ASP A 118 -20.99 -8.64 10.86
CA ASP A 118 -20.38 -8.95 12.16
C ASP A 118 -18.88 -8.63 12.07
N SER A 119 -18.39 -7.75 12.95
CA SER A 119 -17.00 -7.32 12.90
C SER A 119 -16.00 -8.47 13.04
N TRP A 120 -16.33 -9.52 13.79
CA TRP A 120 -15.46 -10.69 13.94
C TRP A 120 -15.41 -11.53 12.66
N LEU A 121 -16.55 -11.74 12.00
CA LEU A 121 -16.60 -12.45 10.70
C LEU A 121 -15.83 -11.68 9.62
N ASP A 122 -16.02 -10.36 9.57
CA ASP A 122 -15.29 -9.47 8.66
C ASP A 122 -13.78 -9.53 8.95
N GLN A 123 -13.39 -9.52 10.23
CA GLN A 123 -11.98 -9.62 10.64
C GLN A 123 -11.37 -11.00 10.34
N ILE A 124 -12.09 -12.11 10.50
CA ILE A 124 -11.56 -13.44 10.12
C ILE A 124 -11.36 -13.54 8.62
N ARG A 125 -12.36 -13.10 7.85
CA ARG A 125 -12.29 -13.13 6.38
C ARG A 125 -11.12 -12.29 5.87
N THR A 126 -10.85 -11.17 6.53
CA THR A 126 -9.77 -10.27 6.15
C THR A 126 -8.42 -10.72 6.72
N TYR A 127 -8.24 -10.76 8.05
CA TYR A 127 -6.97 -11.03 8.74
C TYR A 127 -6.46 -12.46 8.54
N GLY A 128 -7.35 -13.38 8.20
CA GLY A 128 -7.04 -14.80 8.05
C GLY A 128 -6.74 -15.47 9.38
N HIS A 129 -6.51 -16.78 9.31
CA HIS A 129 -6.15 -17.61 10.46
C HIS A 129 -5.09 -18.63 10.02
N LYS A 130 -4.19 -18.97 10.93
CA LYS A 130 -3.26 -20.10 10.72
C LYS A 130 -3.08 -20.82 12.03
N PHE A 131 -3.51 -22.07 12.04
CA PHE A 131 -3.39 -22.97 13.15
C PHE A 131 -1.91 -23.31 13.41
N SER A 132 -1.52 -23.37 14.68
CA SER A 132 -0.16 -23.76 15.08
C SER A 132 -0.23 -24.83 16.16
N ILE A 133 0.26 -26.02 15.82
CA ILE A 133 0.32 -27.16 16.73
C ILE A 133 1.22 -26.86 17.94
N LYS A 134 2.31 -26.08 17.74
CA LYS A 134 3.25 -25.70 18.80
C LYS A 134 2.57 -24.83 19.86
N ARG A 135 1.77 -23.85 19.44
CA ARG A 135 1.01 -22.99 20.37
C ARG A 135 0.02 -23.81 21.19
N LEU A 136 -0.74 -24.66 20.51
CA LEU A 136 -1.73 -25.52 21.16
C LEU A 136 -1.08 -26.43 22.22
N ALA A 137 0.03 -27.08 21.88
CA ALA A 137 0.74 -27.97 22.80
C ALA A 137 1.20 -27.23 24.07
N ILE A 138 1.83 -26.07 23.93
CA ILE A 138 2.29 -25.27 25.08
C ILE A 138 1.11 -24.80 25.93
N SER A 139 0.05 -24.29 25.31
CA SER A 139 -1.14 -23.82 26.04
C SER A 139 -1.86 -24.95 26.78
N LEU A 140 -1.90 -26.16 26.21
CA LEU A 140 -2.50 -27.34 26.88
C LEU A 140 -1.68 -27.81 28.09
N VAL A 141 -0.35 -27.71 28.03
CA VAL A 141 0.49 -28.00 29.20
C VAL A 141 0.20 -27.00 30.32
N ILE A 142 0.07 -25.71 29.99
CA ILE A 142 -0.25 -24.66 30.95
C ILE A 142 -1.65 -24.88 31.57
N SER A 143 -2.66 -25.23 30.77
CA SER A 143 -4.00 -25.51 31.30
C SER A 143 -4.03 -26.76 32.19
N LEU A 144 -3.23 -27.79 31.88
CA LEU A 144 -3.08 -28.96 32.77
C LEU A 144 -2.44 -28.59 34.11
N VAL A 145 -1.43 -27.72 34.10
CA VAL A 145 -0.82 -27.20 35.33
C VAL A 145 -1.85 -26.42 36.16
N GLU A 146 -2.66 -25.58 35.51
CA GLU A 146 -3.77 -24.86 36.16
C GLU A 146 -4.77 -25.82 36.83
N LEU A 147 -5.16 -26.91 36.14
CA LEU A 147 -6.05 -27.94 36.69
C LEU A 147 -5.46 -28.61 37.94
N ILE A 148 -4.17 -28.93 37.92
CA ILE A 148 -3.48 -29.57 39.04
C ILE A 148 -3.43 -28.63 40.26
N LEU A 149 -3.16 -27.34 40.03
CA LEU A 149 -3.01 -26.34 41.09
C LEU A 149 -4.37 -25.91 41.69
N LEU A 150 -5.34 -25.58 40.85
CA LEU A 150 -6.61 -24.99 41.27
C LEU A 150 -7.71 -26.03 41.51
N LYS A 151 -7.58 -27.24 40.94
CA LYS A 151 -8.58 -28.33 41.01
C LYS A 151 -10.00 -27.87 40.65
N ASN A 152 -10.12 -26.88 39.77
CA ASN A 152 -11.40 -26.30 39.35
C ASN A 152 -11.65 -26.60 37.86
N TYR A 153 -12.59 -27.50 37.59
CA TYR A 153 -12.94 -27.91 36.23
C TYR A 153 -13.52 -26.78 35.38
N TYR A 154 -14.22 -25.82 35.98
CA TYR A 154 -14.78 -24.68 35.25
C TYR A 154 -13.68 -23.77 34.72
N LEU A 155 -12.66 -23.48 35.54
CA LEU A 155 -11.49 -22.72 35.11
C LEU A 155 -10.68 -23.45 34.05
N PHE A 156 -10.48 -24.76 34.24
CA PHE A 156 -9.79 -25.57 33.23
C PHE A 156 -10.50 -25.57 31.87
N PHE A 157 -11.83 -25.57 31.84
CA PHE A 157 -12.58 -25.50 30.58
C PHE A 157 -12.37 -24.16 29.85
N GLY A 158 -12.35 -23.05 30.60
CA GLY A 158 -12.05 -21.73 30.03
C GLY A 158 -10.62 -21.64 29.47
N SER A 159 -9.64 -22.27 30.11
CA SER A 159 -8.27 -22.31 29.61
C SER A 159 -8.08 -23.26 28.42
N LEU A 160 -8.82 -24.38 28.36
CA LEU A 160 -8.90 -25.23 27.16
C LEU A 160 -9.43 -24.48 25.95
N LEU A 161 -10.55 -23.76 26.10
CA LEU A 161 -11.13 -22.98 25.00
C LEU A 161 -10.20 -21.83 24.57
N SER A 162 -9.57 -21.16 25.54
CA SER A 162 -8.58 -20.10 25.26
C SER A 162 -7.35 -20.64 24.53
N SER A 163 -6.93 -21.87 24.85
CA SER A 163 -5.85 -22.58 24.15
C SER A 163 -6.18 -22.79 22.66
N ILE A 164 -7.43 -23.18 22.36
CA ILE A 164 -7.90 -23.31 20.97
C ILE A 164 -7.89 -21.94 20.29
N GLY A 165 -8.39 -20.88 20.95
CA GLY A 165 -8.37 -19.51 20.40
C GLY A 165 -6.95 -19.05 20.03
N PHE A 166 -6.00 -19.13 20.97
CA PHE A 166 -4.61 -18.76 20.72
C PHE A 166 -3.92 -19.62 19.66
N SER A 167 -4.33 -20.88 19.50
CA SER A 167 -3.80 -21.74 18.43
C SER A 167 -4.08 -21.20 17.03
N PHE A 168 -5.22 -20.51 16.83
CA PHE A 168 -5.60 -19.87 15.57
C PHE A 168 -5.11 -18.43 15.46
N PHE A 169 -5.35 -17.62 16.49
CA PHE A 169 -5.23 -16.16 16.40
C PHE A 169 -4.07 -15.55 17.22
N GLY A 170 -3.57 -16.26 18.23
CA GLY A 170 -2.54 -15.74 19.16
C GLY A 170 -1.12 -15.72 18.61
N GLU A 171 -0.23 -15.05 19.32
CA GLU A 171 1.23 -15.17 19.22
C GLU A 171 1.76 -16.07 20.35
N ILE A 172 3.02 -16.52 20.24
CA ILE A 172 3.62 -17.38 21.28
C ILE A 172 3.71 -16.65 22.64
N THR A 173 3.85 -15.32 22.60
CA THR A 173 3.93 -14.41 23.75
C THR A 173 2.62 -14.27 24.51
N ASP A 174 1.48 -14.51 23.85
CA ASP A 174 0.15 -14.45 24.49
C ASP A 174 -0.19 -15.74 25.25
N VAL A 175 0.48 -16.86 24.93
CA VAL A 175 0.14 -18.20 25.44
C VAL A 175 0.09 -18.27 26.98
N PRO A 176 0.98 -17.62 27.74
CA PRO A 176 0.88 -17.61 29.21
C PRO A 176 -0.43 -17.01 29.76
N LEU A 177 -1.11 -16.15 28.99
CA LEU A 177 -2.38 -15.54 29.41
C LEU A 177 -3.52 -16.56 29.55
N VAL A 178 -3.35 -17.79 29.05
CA VAL A 178 -4.30 -18.91 29.21
C VAL A 178 -4.63 -19.17 30.69
N LEU A 179 -3.73 -18.87 31.62
CA LEU A 179 -3.96 -18.95 33.06
C LEU A 179 -5.09 -18.04 33.58
N LEU A 180 -5.51 -17.05 32.80
CA LEU A 180 -6.66 -16.20 33.12
C LEU A 180 -8.00 -16.83 32.71
N SER A 181 -7.98 -18.04 32.14
CA SER A 181 -9.16 -18.86 31.82
C SER A 181 -10.26 -18.06 31.09
N TRP A 182 -11.49 -18.02 31.61
CA TRP A 182 -12.62 -17.34 30.98
C TRP A 182 -12.36 -15.87 30.71
N ILE A 183 -11.64 -15.17 31.60
CA ILE A 183 -11.34 -13.73 31.44
C ILE A 183 -10.66 -13.45 30.10
N ILE A 184 -9.74 -14.32 29.66
CA ILE A 184 -9.00 -14.13 28.40
C ILE A 184 -9.70 -14.71 27.17
N PHE A 185 -10.73 -15.54 27.36
CA PHE A 185 -11.37 -16.26 26.25
C PHE A 185 -11.84 -15.34 25.10
N PRO A 186 -12.56 -14.22 25.35
CA PRO A 186 -12.95 -13.29 24.28
C PRO A 186 -11.77 -12.72 23.48
N TYR A 187 -10.64 -12.49 24.15
CA TYR A 187 -9.42 -11.99 23.50
C TYR A 187 -8.74 -13.09 22.69
N SER A 188 -8.70 -14.32 23.20
CA SER A 188 -8.05 -15.46 22.55
C SER A 188 -8.64 -15.79 21.17
N ILE A 189 -9.95 -15.60 21.00
CA ILE A 189 -10.66 -15.84 19.74
C ILE A 189 -10.71 -14.61 18.84
N SER A 190 -10.20 -13.46 19.28
CA SER A 190 -10.24 -12.22 18.50
C SER A 190 -9.18 -12.25 17.39
N PRO A 191 -9.56 -12.09 16.11
CA PRO A 191 -8.61 -12.19 14.99
C PRO A 191 -7.56 -11.09 15.07
N LYS A 192 -6.29 -11.44 14.84
CA LYS A 192 -5.17 -10.50 14.84
C LYS A 192 -4.58 -10.37 13.44
N ILE A 193 -4.21 -9.14 13.07
CA ILE A 193 -3.49 -8.85 11.84
C ILE A 193 -2.09 -9.45 11.94
N ARG A 194 -1.71 -10.24 10.94
CA ARG A 194 -0.36 -10.79 10.81
C ARG A 194 0.32 -10.13 9.61
N THR A 195 1.33 -9.31 9.88
CA THR A 195 2.27 -8.89 8.85
C THR A 195 3.44 -9.87 8.81
N GLU A 196 3.89 -10.22 7.60
CA GLU A 196 5.17 -10.90 7.45
C GLU A 196 6.28 -9.85 7.54
N ASN A 197 7.16 -9.94 8.52
CA ASN A 197 8.32 -9.04 8.67
C ASN A 197 9.45 -9.38 7.68
N LYS A 198 9.12 -9.84 6.47
CA LYS A 198 10.10 -10.21 5.44
C LYS A 198 10.19 -9.09 4.41
N GLY A 199 11.41 -8.68 4.09
CA GLY A 199 11.69 -7.67 3.07
C GLY A 199 12.11 -6.33 3.65
N ILE A 200 11.83 -5.27 2.91
CA ILE A 200 12.31 -3.91 3.17
C ILE A 200 11.31 -3.18 4.04
N CYS A 201 11.69 -2.83 5.27
CA CYS A 201 10.82 -2.13 6.19
C CYS A 201 10.88 -0.61 5.98
N ILE A 202 9.77 -0.03 5.52
CA ILE A 202 9.67 1.37 5.08
C ILE A 202 9.10 2.26 6.21
N GLY A 203 8.47 1.67 7.23
CA GLY A 203 7.91 2.42 8.34
C GLY A 203 7.14 1.56 9.32
N LYS A 204 6.36 2.19 10.19
CA LYS A 204 5.47 1.52 11.13
C LYS A 204 4.03 1.71 10.73
N ILE A 205 3.29 0.62 10.59
CA ILE A 205 1.84 0.66 10.46
C ILE A 205 1.31 1.21 11.78
N VAL A 206 0.64 2.36 11.72
CA VAL A 206 0.01 2.98 12.88
C VAL A 206 -1.48 2.66 12.92
N GLY A 207 -2.09 2.42 11.75
CA GLY A 207 -3.50 2.07 11.64
C GLY A 207 -3.81 1.14 10.47
N VAL A 208 -4.84 0.31 10.63
CA VAL A 208 -5.45 -0.46 9.55
C VAL A 208 -6.91 -0.10 9.43
N LEU A 209 -7.35 0.20 8.21
CA LEU A 209 -8.73 0.56 7.96
C LEU A 209 -9.61 -0.69 8.04
N SER A 210 -10.56 -0.70 8.97
CA SER A 210 -11.47 -1.82 9.16
C SER A 210 -12.79 -1.33 9.75
N LYS A 211 -13.84 -2.15 9.67
CA LYS A 211 -15.11 -1.83 10.31
C LYS A 211 -14.91 -1.95 11.82
N GLY A 212 -14.98 -0.80 12.49
CA GLY A 212 -14.69 -0.66 13.90
C GLY A 212 -15.92 -0.32 14.73
N SER A 213 -15.77 -0.49 16.03
CA SER A 213 -16.72 -0.06 17.06
C SER A 213 -16.49 1.40 17.48
N ILE A 214 -17.43 1.94 18.26
CA ILE A 214 -17.32 3.30 18.85
C ILE A 214 -16.07 3.46 19.73
N LEU A 215 -15.59 2.36 20.34
CA LEU A 215 -14.40 2.36 21.20
C LEU A 215 -13.08 2.39 20.43
N ASP A 216 -13.10 2.16 19.12
CA ASP A 216 -11.89 2.23 18.31
C ASP A 216 -11.52 3.71 18.12
N SER A 217 -10.64 4.16 19.01
CA SER A 217 -10.22 5.56 19.14
C SER A 217 -9.65 6.12 17.85
N SER A 218 -9.87 7.41 17.63
CA SER A 218 -9.19 8.18 16.58
C SER A 218 -7.67 8.00 16.66
N LEU A 219 -7.04 7.91 15.50
CA LEU A 219 -5.59 7.84 15.41
C LEU A 219 -5.04 9.28 15.43
N GLY A 220 -4.85 9.82 16.63
CA GLY A 220 -4.52 11.23 16.81
C GLY A 220 -5.64 12.14 16.27
N ASN A 221 -5.29 13.07 15.37
CA ASN A 221 -6.21 14.00 14.72
C ASN A 221 -7.00 13.37 13.55
N ILE A 222 -6.72 12.12 13.19
CA ILE A 222 -7.40 11.42 12.10
C ILE A 222 -8.66 10.76 12.66
N THR A 223 -9.78 11.47 12.50
CA THR A 223 -11.13 10.98 12.81
C THR A 223 -11.87 10.72 11.51
N THR A 224 -12.49 9.55 11.38
CA THR A 224 -13.41 9.25 10.28
C THR A 224 -14.85 9.33 10.78
N THR A 225 -15.78 9.84 9.97
CA THR A 225 -17.22 9.87 10.30
C THR A 225 -17.93 8.58 9.89
N SER A 226 -17.36 7.82 8.96
CA SER A 226 -17.95 6.60 8.42
C SER A 226 -17.84 5.38 9.37
N LYS A 227 -18.42 4.25 8.94
CA LYS A 227 -18.33 2.96 9.67
C LYS A 227 -16.91 2.39 9.73
N TYR A 228 -16.04 2.77 8.80
CA TYR A 228 -14.65 2.33 8.81
C TYR A 228 -13.84 3.25 9.72
N LYS A 229 -13.11 2.63 10.65
CA LYS A 229 -12.21 3.31 11.59
C LYS A 229 -10.79 2.80 11.39
N TRP A 230 -9.82 3.64 11.72
CA TRP A 230 -8.42 3.23 11.77
C TRP A 230 -8.17 2.47 13.08
N ILE A 231 -8.01 1.17 12.99
CA ILE A 231 -7.67 0.34 14.15
C ILE A 231 -6.16 0.44 14.38
N LYS A 232 -5.78 0.91 15.57
CA LYS A 232 -4.37 1.03 15.93
C LYS A 232 -3.65 -0.31 15.84
N LEU A 233 -2.62 -0.33 15.01
CA LEU A 233 -1.65 -1.40 14.88
C LEU A 233 -0.26 -0.78 15.13
N ASN A 234 0.70 -1.55 15.62
CA ASN A 234 2.07 -1.08 15.80
C ASN A 234 2.99 -2.20 15.34
N GLN A 235 3.05 -2.37 14.02
CA GLN A 235 3.83 -3.41 13.35
C GLN A 235 4.66 -2.74 12.25
N ASP A 236 5.82 -3.31 11.94
CA ASP A 236 6.64 -2.80 10.85
C ASP A 236 5.96 -3.06 9.51
N PHE A 237 5.89 -2.03 8.68
CA PHE A 237 5.45 -2.14 7.30
C PHE A 237 6.65 -2.54 6.44
N CYS A 238 6.74 -3.83 6.11
CA CYS A 238 7.80 -4.37 5.28
C CYS A 238 7.28 -4.84 3.92
N VAL A 239 7.99 -4.49 2.86
CA VAL A 239 7.65 -4.83 1.47
C VAL A 239 8.68 -5.80 0.95
N ASN A 240 8.21 -6.97 0.48
CA ASN A 240 9.06 -7.92 -0.22
C ASN A 240 8.85 -7.81 -1.74
N PHE A 241 9.79 -7.18 -2.43
CA PHE A 241 9.80 -7.12 -3.89
C PHE A 241 10.27 -8.42 -4.56
N SER A 242 10.98 -9.33 -3.88
CA SER A 242 11.45 -10.58 -4.52
C SER A 242 10.32 -11.58 -4.73
N ASN A 243 9.34 -11.62 -3.82
CA ASN A 243 8.22 -12.56 -3.85
C ASN A 243 6.93 -11.95 -4.44
N SER A 244 7.00 -10.77 -5.05
CA SER A 244 5.82 -10.04 -5.51
C SER A 244 5.38 -10.43 -6.93
N LYS A 245 4.07 -10.30 -7.19
CA LYS A 245 3.50 -10.44 -8.53
C LYS A 245 3.83 -9.26 -9.45
N ASN A 246 4.33 -8.16 -8.92
CA ASN A 246 4.90 -7.08 -9.71
C ASN A 246 5.86 -6.27 -8.83
N PHE A 247 6.82 -5.58 -9.44
CA PHE A 247 7.83 -4.78 -8.73
C PHE A 247 7.47 -3.30 -8.70
N ASN A 248 6.52 -2.90 -9.54
CA ASN A 248 6.26 -1.50 -9.77
C ASN A 248 5.49 -0.83 -8.65
N SER A 249 5.82 0.43 -8.37
CA SER A 249 5.14 1.23 -7.37
C SER A 249 4.82 2.62 -7.90
N ILE A 250 3.78 3.23 -7.35
CA ILE A 250 3.41 4.62 -7.62
C ILE A 250 3.47 5.38 -6.30
N ILE A 251 4.08 6.57 -6.29
CA ILE A 251 4.11 7.49 -5.16
C ILE A 251 3.37 8.76 -5.55
N ILE A 252 2.29 9.08 -4.85
CA ILE A 252 1.46 10.26 -5.09
C ILE A 252 1.42 11.14 -3.85
N GLY A 253 1.52 12.45 -4.04
CA GLY A 253 1.38 13.45 -2.98
C GLY A 253 1.66 14.86 -3.46
N THR A 254 1.12 15.86 -2.76
CA THR A 254 1.38 17.28 -3.09
C THR A 254 2.85 17.65 -2.92
N SER A 255 3.27 18.79 -3.45
CA SER A 255 4.61 19.33 -3.20
C SER A 255 4.88 19.46 -1.69
N GLY A 256 6.07 19.07 -1.25
CA GLY A 256 6.45 19.07 0.17
C GLY A 256 5.77 18.00 1.05
N SER A 257 5.03 17.04 0.50
CA SER A 257 4.41 15.94 1.26
C SER A 257 5.40 14.86 1.73
N GLY A 258 6.62 14.83 1.18
CA GLY A 258 7.67 13.85 1.49
C GLY A 258 7.89 12.76 0.43
N LYS A 259 7.44 12.97 -0.81
CA LYS A 259 7.63 12.02 -1.94
C LYS A 259 9.10 11.64 -2.15
N SER A 260 9.98 12.63 -2.31
CA SER A 260 11.41 12.42 -2.54
C SER A 260 12.08 11.77 -1.32
N SER A 261 11.62 12.10 -0.11
CA SER A 261 12.07 11.45 1.13
C SER A 261 11.68 9.96 1.18
N LEU A 262 10.45 9.62 0.77
CA LEU A 262 10.00 8.23 0.69
C LEU A 262 10.76 7.44 -0.38
N ALA A 263 10.98 8.04 -1.56
CA ALA A 263 11.79 7.43 -2.61
C ALA A 263 13.25 7.22 -2.18
N THR A 264 13.83 8.18 -1.45
CA THR A 264 15.16 8.06 -0.85
C THR A 264 15.22 6.93 0.18
N LEU A 265 14.20 6.83 1.05
CA LEU A 265 14.09 5.76 2.05
C LEU A 265 14.00 4.38 1.41
N ILE A 266 13.16 4.23 0.38
CA ILE A 266 13.05 2.99 -0.39
C ILE A 266 14.42 2.66 -1.01
N SER A 267 15.04 3.63 -1.69
CA SER A 267 16.33 3.44 -2.36
C SER A 267 17.45 2.99 -1.42
N LYS A 268 17.54 3.60 -0.22
CA LYS A 268 18.55 3.24 0.80
C LYS A 268 18.39 1.82 1.32
N LYS A 269 17.16 1.30 1.41
CA LYS A 269 16.87 -0.03 1.96
C LYS A 269 16.68 -1.11 0.88
N LEU A 270 16.78 -0.78 -0.42
CA LEU A 270 16.73 -1.75 -1.51
C LEU A 270 17.96 -2.67 -1.50
N ASN A 271 17.71 -3.97 -1.64
CA ASN A 271 18.76 -5.00 -1.79
C ASN A 271 19.18 -5.22 -3.24
N VAL A 272 18.65 -4.42 -4.18
CA VAL A 272 18.93 -4.48 -5.62
C VAL A 272 19.45 -3.14 -6.08
N SER A 273 20.14 -3.14 -7.22
CA SER A 273 20.63 -1.90 -7.81
C SER A 273 19.47 -0.96 -8.15
N PHE A 274 19.69 0.35 -8.14
CA PHE A 274 18.67 1.33 -8.53
C PHE A 274 19.24 2.47 -9.39
N THR A 275 18.37 3.11 -10.16
CA THR A 275 18.67 4.36 -10.90
C THR A 275 17.55 5.35 -10.67
N ILE A 276 17.88 6.55 -10.22
CA ILE A 276 16.94 7.66 -10.04
C ILE A 276 17.10 8.66 -11.19
N PHE A 277 15.99 9.01 -11.83
CA PHE A 277 15.91 10.14 -12.74
C PHE A 277 15.47 11.36 -11.93
N ASP A 278 16.42 12.25 -11.65
CA ASP A 278 16.25 13.41 -10.78
C ASP A 278 16.17 14.71 -11.60
N LEU A 279 14.96 15.24 -11.75
CA LEU A 279 14.71 16.43 -12.56
C LEU A 279 15.26 17.72 -11.92
N HIS A 280 15.32 17.78 -10.59
CA HIS A 280 15.58 18.98 -9.80
C HIS A 280 16.88 18.94 -8.99
N GLY A 281 17.56 17.80 -8.96
CA GLY A 281 18.86 17.64 -8.30
C GLY A 281 18.77 17.41 -6.79
N GLU A 282 17.60 17.05 -6.27
CA GLU A 282 17.29 16.95 -4.83
C GLU A 282 17.86 15.68 -4.16
N TYR A 283 18.22 14.64 -4.93
CA TYR A 283 18.60 13.36 -4.36
C TYR A 283 20.09 13.30 -4.00
N SER A 284 20.35 12.87 -2.76
CA SER A 284 21.69 12.52 -2.28
C SER A 284 21.62 11.21 -1.49
N ILE A 285 22.21 10.15 -2.05
CA ILE A 285 22.19 8.81 -1.48
C ILE A 285 23.65 8.35 -1.30
N PRO A 286 24.10 8.01 -0.07
CA PRO A 286 25.51 7.73 0.23
C PRO A 286 26.18 6.67 -0.67
N ASN A 287 25.41 5.68 -1.13
CA ASN A 287 25.91 4.55 -1.92
C ASN A 287 25.54 4.65 -3.42
N ALA A 288 25.19 5.83 -3.92
CA ALA A 288 24.85 6.05 -5.31
C ALA A 288 25.79 7.05 -5.98
N VAL A 289 26.21 6.75 -7.20
CA VAL A 289 26.98 7.66 -8.05
C VAL A 289 26.03 8.71 -8.62
N LYS A 290 26.24 9.99 -8.26
CA LYS A 290 25.49 11.10 -8.85
C LYS A 290 26.16 11.52 -10.16
N ILE A 291 25.43 11.43 -11.27
CA ILE A 291 25.89 11.72 -12.63
C ILE A 291 25.20 13.00 -13.11
N ASP A 292 26.00 14.03 -13.36
CA ASP A 292 25.54 15.30 -13.95
C ASP A 292 25.27 15.10 -15.45
N MET A 293 24.00 15.09 -15.83
CA MET A 293 23.58 14.77 -17.20
C MET A 293 23.89 15.88 -18.21
N SER A 294 24.28 17.08 -17.77
CA SER A 294 24.77 18.14 -18.66
C SER A 294 26.16 17.86 -19.24
N LYS A 295 26.96 17.03 -18.56
CA LYS A 295 28.32 16.63 -18.98
C LYS A 295 28.33 15.31 -19.75
N VAL A 296 27.19 14.62 -19.75
CA VAL A 296 26.98 13.39 -20.49
C VAL A 296 26.56 13.75 -21.91
N THR A 297 27.18 13.09 -22.88
CA THR A 297 26.74 13.12 -24.26
C THR A 297 26.05 11.81 -24.59
N ILE A 298 24.86 11.91 -25.18
CA ILE A 298 24.07 10.77 -25.64
C ILE A 298 23.53 11.09 -27.02
N ASN A 299 23.64 10.18 -27.97
CA ASN A 299 23.10 10.35 -29.31
C ASN A 299 21.70 9.70 -29.40
N PRO A 300 20.61 10.48 -29.54
CA PRO A 300 19.27 9.93 -29.71
C PRO A 300 19.11 9.10 -30.98
N LEU A 301 19.97 9.28 -31.98
CA LEU A 301 20.02 8.48 -33.20
C LEU A 301 20.85 7.20 -33.05
N SER A 302 21.15 6.77 -31.83
CA SER A 302 21.71 5.44 -31.59
C SER A 302 20.65 4.38 -31.88
N LEU A 303 21.04 3.28 -32.53
CA LEU A 303 20.10 2.22 -32.93
C LEU A 303 19.54 1.41 -31.76
N PHE A 304 20.32 1.23 -30.68
CA PHE A 304 19.94 0.40 -29.53
C PHE A 304 19.39 -0.98 -29.93
N GLY A 305 19.98 -1.63 -30.93
CA GLY A 305 19.55 -2.95 -31.42
C GLY A 305 18.25 -2.94 -32.25
N ARG A 306 17.74 -1.77 -32.65
CA ARG A 306 16.60 -1.62 -33.57
C ARG A 306 17.06 -1.41 -35.00
N SER A 307 16.18 -1.71 -35.95
CA SER A 307 16.46 -1.40 -37.35
C SER A 307 16.54 0.12 -37.58
N PRO A 308 17.35 0.60 -38.54
CA PRO A 308 17.41 2.02 -38.90
C PRO A 308 16.04 2.62 -39.24
N LYS A 309 15.19 1.85 -39.93
CA LYS A 309 13.80 2.22 -40.27
C LYS A 309 12.95 2.46 -39.01
N GLU A 310 12.95 1.51 -38.08
CA GLU A 310 12.23 1.65 -36.80
C GLU A 310 12.75 2.83 -35.99
N ARG A 311 14.08 2.96 -35.86
CA ARG A 311 14.69 4.00 -35.04
C ARG A 311 14.43 5.40 -35.60
N ALA A 312 14.48 5.57 -36.93
CA ALA A 312 14.16 6.83 -37.58
C ALA A 312 12.72 7.28 -37.26
N LEU A 313 11.79 6.35 -37.31
CA LEU A 313 10.39 6.59 -36.99
C LEU A 313 10.18 6.90 -35.49
N GLU A 314 10.80 6.13 -34.58
CA GLU A 314 10.74 6.38 -33.14
C GLU A 314 11.23 7.79 -32.77
N VAL A 315 12.42 8.17 -33.26
CA VAL A 315 12.99 9.50 -32.98
C VAL A 315 12.12 10.59 -33.57
N SER A 316 11.56 10.38 -34.77
CA SER A 316 10.64 11.33 -35.39
C SER A 316 9.35 11.52 -34.56
N TYR A 317 8.79 10.44 -34.00
CA TYR A 317 7.61 10.54 -33.12
C TYR A 317 7.92 11.21 -31.78
N MET A 318 9.10 10.96 -31.21
CA MET A 318 9.57 11.70 -30.03
C MET A 318 9.64 13.20 -30.33
N LEU A 319 10.30 13.59 -31.43
CA LEU A 319 10.42 15.00 -31.83
C LEU A 319 9.06 15.62 -32.21
N LYS A 320 8.16 14.84 -32.81
CA LYS A 320 6.77 15.23 -33.06
C LYS A 320 6.05 15.58 -31.76
N SER A 321 6.12 14.71 -30.76
CA SER A 321 5.44 14.92 -29.47
C SER A 321 6.04 16.10 -28.68
N LEU A 322 7.34 16.32 -28.83
CA LEU A 322 8.04 17.43 -28.18
C LEU A 322 7.74 18.78 -28.81
N PHE A 323 7.88 18.88 -30.13
CA PHE A 323 7.81 20.14 -30.88
C PHE A 323 6.46 20.37 -31.57
N ASN A 324 5.48 19.48 -31.37
CA ASN A 324 4.16 19.50 -32.00
C ASN A 324 4.22 19.52 -33.54
N LEU A 325 5.10 18.68 -34.12
CA LEU A 325 5.26 18.62 -35.58
C LEU A 325 4.01 18.05 -36.26
N GLY A 326 3.73 18.53 -37.47
CA GLY A 326 2.70 17.97 -38.34
C GLY A 326 3.09 16.58 -38.87
N ASN A 327 2.11 15.82 -39.37
CA ASN A 327 2.35 14.47 -39.92
C ASN A 327 3.33 14.49 -41.10
N ILE A 328 3.23 15.47 -42.00
CA ILE A 328 4.14 15.61 -43.15
C ILE A 328 5.57 15.88 -42.68
N GLN A 329 5.74 16.78 -41.70
CA GLN A 329 7.05 17.09 -41.12
C GLN A 329 7.67 15.87 -40.45
N THR A 330 6.85 15.06 -39.77
CA THR A 330 7.29 13.84 -39.09
C THR A 330 7.78 12.79 -40.09
N ILE A 331 7.05 12.59 -41.19
CA ILE A 331 7.46 11.66 -42.25
C ILE A 331 8.76 12.12 -42.91
N GLU A 332 8.86 13.42 -43.23
CA GLU A 332 10.07 13.97 -43.84
C GLU A 332 11.28 13.85 -42.90
N LEU A 333 11.10 14.12 -41.61
CA LEU A 333 12.15 13.94 -40.61
C LEU A 333 12.58 12.46 -40.51
N SER A 334 11.64 11.52 -40.57
CA SER A 334 11.95 10.09 -40.57
C SER A 334 12.75 9.69 -41.80
N ASN A 335 12.38 10.18 -42.98
CA ASN A 335 13.13 9.92 -44.22
C ASN A 335 14.54 10.53 -44.14
N LEU A 336 14.65 11.75 -43.64
CA LEU A 336 15.93 12.43 -43.44
C LEU A 336 16.85 11.67 -42.48
N ILE A 337 16.32 11.17 -41.36
CA ILE A 337 17.09 10.33 -40.42
C ILE A 337 17.55 9.04 -41.10
N LEU A 338 16.65 8.38 -41.84
CA LEU A 338 16.95 7.13 -42.53
C LEU A 338 18.07 7.30 -43.57
N GLU A 339 18.00 8.36 -44.38
CA GLU A 339 19.05 8.69 -45.34
C GLU A 339 20.38 9.05 -44.66
N ALA A 340 20.34 9.72 -43.51
CA ALA A 340 21.54 10.01 -42.74
C ALA A 340 22.22 8.72 -42.22
N TYR A 341 21.46 7.68 -41.86
CA TYR A 341 22.03 6.36 -41.56
C TYR A 341 22.72 5.77 -42.79
N MET A 342 22.07 5.81 -43.95
CA MET A 342 22.63 5.29 -45.20
C MET A 342 23.93 6.02 -45.61
N GLU A 343 24.01 7.35 -45.43
CA GLU A 343 25.24 8.11 -45.70
C GLU A 343 26.39 7.78 -44.74
N LYS A 344 26.09 7.26 -43.54
CA LYS A 344 27.09 6.70 -42.61
C LYS A 344 27.39 5.23 -42.88
N GLY A 345 26.88 4.68 -43.99
CA GLY A 345 27.09 3.28 -44.38
C GLY A 345 26.30 2.30 -43.51
N ILE A 346 25.18 2.72 -42.93
CA ILE A 346 24.25 1.85 -42.20
C ILE A 346 23.10 1.54 -43.15
N ASP A 347 23.12 0.34 -43.72
CA ASP A 347 22.07 -0.16 -44.62
C ASP A 347 20.92 -0.76 -43.79
N PRO A 348 19.67 -0.30 -43.99
CA PRO A 348 18.50 -0.88 -43.31
C PRO A 348 18.29 -2.38 -43.55
N ASP A 349 18.78 -2.90 -44.66
CA ASP A 349 18.56 -4.28 -45.09
C ASP A 349 19.79 -5.19 -44.82
N ASP A 350 20.91 -4.63 -44.34
CA ASP A 350 22.11 -5.38 -43.90
C ASP A 350 22.44 -5.10 -42.42
N MET A 351 22.12 -6.08 -41.56
CA MET A 351 22.34 -6.00 -40.11
C MET A 351 23.82 -5.90 -39.70
N ASP A 352 24.76 -6.38 -40.51
CA ASP A 352 26.18 -6.31 -40.15
C ASP A 352 26.69 -4.88 -40.16
N THR A 353 26.07 -4.01 -40.97
CA THR A 353 26.38 -2.58 -41.04
C THR A 353 25.87 -1.78 -39.84
N TRP A 354 24.97 -2.33 -39.01
CA TRP A 354 24.36 -1.60 -37.89
C TRP A 354 25.32 -1.33 -36.72
N LYS A 355 26.53 -1.90 -36.80
CA LYS A 355 27.64 -1.62 -35.88
C LYS A 355 28.40 -0.34 -36.24
N ASN A 356 28.18 0.20 -37.44
CA ASN A 356 28.84 1.42 -37.90
C ASN A 356 28.41 2.63 -37.04
N PRO A 357 29.27 3.67 -36.93
CA PRO A 357 28.94 4.88 -36.17
C PRO A 357 27.65 5.55 -36.68
N THR A 358 26.69 5.76 -35.79
CA THR A 358 25.41 6.38 -36.15
C THR A 358 25.57 7.89 -36.42
N PRO A 359 24.72 8.47 -37.29
CA PRO A 359 24.69 9.92 -37.51
C PRO A 359 24.24 10.65 -36.24
N ASN A 360 24.53 11.95 -36.15
CA ASN A 360 24.01 12.85 -35.11
C ASN A 360 23.19 14.00 -35.73
N PHE A 361 22.59 14.87 -34.91
CA PHE A 361 21.77 15.98 -35.43
C PHE A 361 22.55 16.99 -36.29
N ARG A 362 23.88 17.08 -36.13
CA ARG A 362 24.71 17.90 -37.01
C ARG A 362 24.80 17.30 -38.42
N ASP A 363 24.95 15.98 -38.52
CA ASP A 363 24.91 15.28 -39.81
C ASP A 363 23.56 15.49 -40.51
N LEU A 364 22.45 15.39 -39.75
CA LEU A 364 21.10 15.63 -40.29
C LEU A 364 20.90 17.06 -40.78
N LEU A 365 21.40 18.06 -40.05
CA LEU A 365 21.29 19.46 -40.45
C LEU A 365 22.03 19.71 -41.77
N LEU A 366 23.24 19.16 -41.93
CA LEU A 366 24.00 19.27 -43.17
C LEU A 366 23.30 18.56 -44.33
N LEU A 367 22.71 17.39 -44.09
CA LEU A 367 21.89 16.69 -45.09
C LEU A 367 20.67 17.52 -45.51
N LEU A 368 19.97 18.11 -44.54
CA LEU A 368 18.82 18.98 -44.80
C LEU A 368 19.22 20.19 -45.64
N GLU A 369 20.31 20.86 -45.31
CA GLU A 369 20.81 22.03 -46.05
C GLU A 369 21.15 21.68 -47.51
N ARG A 370 21.77 20.52 -47.75
CA ARG A 370 22.06 20.04 -49.12
C ARG A 370 20.77 19.76 -49.89
N LYS A 371 19.80 19.08 -49.27
CA LYS A 371 18.49 18.81 -49.89
C LYS A 371 17.73 20.09 -50.21
N LYS A 372 17.71 21.05 -49.29
CA LYS A 372 17.08 22.36 -49.49
C LYS A 372 17.71 23.15 -50.64
N LYS A 373 19.04 23.09 -50.81
CA LYS A 373 19.73 23.70 -51.96
C LYS A 373 19.44 23.01 -53.29
N ALA A 374 19.23 21.69 -53.27
CA ALA A 374 18.90 20.90 -54.45
C ALA A 374 17.40 20.92 -54.80
N ALA A 375 16.54 21.38 -53.90
CA ALA A 375 15.09 21.40 -54.08
C ALA A 375 14.68 22.39 -55.18
N ILE A 376 13.92 21.88 -56.15
CA ILE A 376 13.45 22.65 -57.31
C ILE A 376 12.06 23.26 -57.05
N THR A 377 11.23 22.58 -56.26
CA THR A 377 9.85 23.02 -55.99
C THR A 377 9.77 23.87 -54.73
N SER A 378 8.91 24.90 -54.76
CA SER A 378 8.62 25.73 -53.58
C SER A 378 8.01 24.94 -52.43
N GLN A 379 7.29 23.86 -52.73
CA GLN A 379 6.70 22.96 -51.74
C GLN A 379 7.77 22.20 -50.96
N ASP A 380 8.79 21.66 -51.63
CA ASP A 380 9.87 20.93 -50.96
C ASP A 380 10.76 21.85 -50.14
N ILE A 381 11.05 23.05 -50.65
CA ILE A 381 11.77 24.09 -49.89
C ILE A 381 11.01 24.42 -48.59
N SER A 382 9.69 24.61 -48.67
CA SER A 382 8.84 24.90 -47.51
C SER A 382 8.83 23.76 -46.48
N LYS A 383 8.75 22.49 -46.92
CA LYS A 383 8.87 21.33 -46.03
C LYS A 383 10.18 21.35 -45.25
N TYR A 384 11.31 21.54 -45.93
CA TYR A 384 12.63 21.58 -45.29
C TYR A 384 12.79 22.76 -44.33
N GLN A 385 12.38 23.96 -44.76
CA GLN A 385 12.39 25.17 -43.92
C GLN A 385 11.57 25.00 -42.64
N SER A 386 10.51 24.18 -42.68
CA SER A 386 9.65 23.97 -41.52
C SER A 386 10.27 23.06 -40.44
N ILE A 387 11.30 22.26 -40.78
CA ILE A 387 11.98 21.33 -39.85
C ILE A 387 13.34 21.90 -39.40
N GLU A 388 13.96 22.72 -40.25
CA GLU A 388 15.29 23.32 -40.07
C GLU A 388 15.51 23.96 -38.68
N PRO A 389 14.59 24.76 -38.10
CA PRO A 389 14.83 25.39 -36.80
C PRO A 389 15.04 24.39 -35.67
N TYR A 390 14.34 23.26 -35.69
CA TYR A 390 14.46 22.21 -34.68
C TYR A 390 15.80 21.48 -34.80
N LEU A 391 16.26 21.19 -36.03
CA LEU A 391 17.58 20.59 -36.24
C LEU A 391 18.71 21.55 -35.90
N ILE A 392 18.58 22.85 -36.17
CA ILE A 392 19.54 23.86 -35.71
C ILE A 392 19.65 23.82 -34.18
N PHE A 393 18.51 23.87 -33.48
CA PHE A 393 18.46 23.77 -32.02
C PHE A 393 19.17 22.50 -31.53
N LEU A 394 18.80 21.33 -32.04
CA LEU A 394 19.37 20.05 -31.62
C LEU A 394 20.86 19.87 -32.01
N SER A 395 21.32 20.46 -33.11
CA SER A 395 22.70 20.32 -33.58
C SER A 395 23.74 21.03 -32.71
N SER A 396 23.30 21.98 -31.87
CA SER A 396 24.17 22.78 -30.99
C SER A 396 24.39 22.17 -29.59
N THR A 397 23.83 20.98 -29.32
CA THR A 397 23.62 20.43 -27.96
C THR A 397 24.49 19.19 -27.65
N ILE A 398 24.32 18.63 -26.44
CA ILE A 398 24.92 17.39 -25.89
C ILE A 398 24.67 16.08 -26.70
N PHE A 399 24.09 16.17 -27.90
CA PHE A 399 23.67 15.03 -28.73
C PHE A 399 24.71 14.56 -29.76
N THR A 400 26.01 14.70 -29.47
CA THR A 400 27.09 14.48 -30.44
C THR A 400 27.56 13.03 -30.53
N GLN A 401 27.93 12.42 -29.41
CA GLN A 401 28.40 11.03 -29.30
C GLN A 401 27.91 10.39 -28.00
N ASN A 402 27.91 9.06 -27.91
CA ASN A 402 27.64 8.38 -26.65
C ASN A 402 28.92 8.30 -25.82
N ASN A 403 28.99 9.02 -24.71
CA ASN A 403 30.04 8.82 -23.70
C ASN A 403 29.52 8.08 -22.46
N VAL A 404 28.21 7.86 -22.37
CA VAL A 404 27.58 7.10 -21.30
C VAL A 404 27.29 5.68 -21.74
N ASN A 405 27.79 4.75 -20.94
CA ASN A 405 27.49 3.35 -21.07
C ASN A 405 26.20 3.02 -20.29
N ILE A 406 25.15 2.62 -21.01
CA ILE A 406 23.89 2.21 -20.40
C ILE A 406 24.10 1.05 -19.41
N ILE A 407 25.08 0.17 -19.67
CA ILE A 407 25.40 -0.96 -18.80
C ILE A 407 25.87 -0.47 -17.43
N ASP A 408 26.71 0.57 -17.37
CA ASP A 408 27.15 1.16 -16.11
C ASP A 408 25.99 1.75 -15.30
N ILE A 409 25.02 2.40 -15.97
CA ILE A 409 23.80 2.91 -15.34
C ILE A 409 22.96 1.77 -14.77
N LEU A 410 22.95 0.62 -15.44
CA LEU A 410 22.18 -0.54 -15.04
C LEU A 410 22.83 -1.33 -13.89
N GLU A 411 24.15 -1.46 -13.86
CA GLU A 411 24.85 -2.24 -12.84
C GLU A 411 25.05 -1.49 -11.52
N LYS A 412 25.29 -0.18 -11.58
CA LYS A 412 25.60 0.64 -10.40
C LYS A 412 24.37 1.32 -9.82
N ASN A 413 24.42 1.69 -8.55
CA ASN A 413 23.44 2.62 -7.98
C ASN A 413 23.73 4.02 -8.50
N CYS A 414 22.77 4.61 -9.21
CA CYS A 414 22.98 5.89 -9.91
C CYS A 414 21.86 6.89 -9.60
N VAL A 415 22.23 8.16 -9.51
CA VAL A 415 21.30 9.30 -9.55
C VAL A 415 21.67 10.13 -10.77
N LEU A 416 20.78 10.15 -11.77
CA LEU A 416 20.93 10.93 -12.99
C LEU A 416 20.35 12.32 -12.73
N ASP A 417 21.23 13.30 -12.56
CA ASP A 417 20.87 14.68 -12.25
C ASP A 417 20.66 15.49 -13.55
N PHE A 418 19.41 15.85 -13.81
CA PHE A 418 19.00 16.65 -14.97
C PHE A 418 18.83 18.15 -14.63
N SER A 419 19.08 18.57 -13.39
CA SER A 419 18.84 19.95 -12.94
C SER A 419 19.67 20.99 -13.71
N THR A 420 20.89 20.61 -14.08
CA THR A 420 21.90 21.43 -14.78
C THR A 420 21.66 21.57 -16.28
N ILE A 421 20.78 20.75 -16.87
CA ILE A 421 20.43 20.88 -18.29
C ILE A 421 19.54 22.11 -18.46
N PRO A 422 19.86 23.04 -19.39
CA PRO A 422 19.23 24.34 -19.43
C PRO A 422 17.79 24.34 -19.96
N THR A 423 17.46 23.44 -20.90
CA THR A 423 16.16 23.44 -21.59
C THR A 423 15.39 22.15 -21.34
N ASN A 424 14.07 22.27 -21.17
CA ASN A 424 13.19 21.13 -20.90
C ASN A 424 13.13 20.17 -22.09
N GLU A 425 13.22 20.67 -23.32
CA GLU A 425 13.24 19.88 -24.53
C GLU A 425 14.45 18.95 -24.54
N VAL A 426 15.64 19.46 -24.17
CA VAL A 426 16.86 18.66 -24.08
C VAL A 426 16.75 17.64 -22.95
N LYS A 427 16.27 18.05 -21.76
CA LYS A 427 16.03 17.11 -20.63
C LYS A 427 15.17 15.93 -21.07
N HIS A 428 14.05 16.22 -21.72
CA HIS A 428 13.12 15.19 -22.16
C HIS A 428 13.74 14.24 -23.19
N ILE A 429 14.45 14.77 -24.19
CA ILE A 429 15.13 13.93 -25.20
C ILE A 429 16.17 13.01 -24.54
N VAL A 430 16.99 13.53 -23.61
CA VAL A 430 17.99 12.71 -22.89
C VAL A 430 17.29 11.62 -22.08
N MET A 431 16.29 11.98 -21.27
CA MET A 431 15.58 11.04 -20.41
C MET A 431 14.90 9.93 -21.23
N GLU A 432 14.17 10.28 -22.29
CA GLU A 432 13.50 9.32 -23.17
C GLU A 432 14.52 8.42 -23.89
N THR A 433 15.65 8.99 -24.33
CA THR A 433 16.74 8.22 -24.97
C THR A 433 17.35 7.20 -24.01
N ILE A 434 17.59 7.57 -22.75
CA ILE A 434 18.10 6.63 -21.73
C ILE A 434 17.06 5.54 -21.44
N LEU A 435 15.78 5.90 -21.28
CA LEU A 435 14.71 4.93 -21.06
C LEU A 435 14.57 3.95 -22.23
N LYS A 436 14.74 4.42 -23.48
CA LYS A 436 14.81 3.56 -24.68
C LYS A 436 16.04 2.65 -24.65
N GLY A 437 17.19 3.17 -24.24
CA GLY A 437 18.39 2.36 -24.02
C GLY A 437 18.18 1.25 -22.98
N ILE A 438 17.54 1.57 -21.85
CA ILE A 438 17.15 0.61 -20.83
C ILE A 438 16.18 -0.43 -21.40
N GLN A 439 15.16 0.00 -22.15
CA GLN A 439 14.20 -0.90 -22.81
C GLN A 439 14.90 -1.89 -23.74
N SER A 440 15.81 -1.42 -24.59
CA SER A 440 16.54 -2.28 -25.51
C SER A 440 17.42 -3.28 -24.76
N TYR A 441 18.11 -2.84 -23.72
CA TYR A 441 18.90 -3.72 -22.87
C TYR A 441 18.03 -4.79 -22.21
N MET A 442 16.84 -4.43 -21.71
CA MET A 442 15.90 -5.37 -21.10
C MET A 442 15.56 -6.54 -22.02
N TYR A 443 15.44 -6.31 -23.32
CA TYR A 443 15.10 -7.36 -24.29
C TYR A 443 16.24 -8.32 -24.62
N LEU A 444 17.47 -8.06 -24.16
CA LEU A 444 18.60 -8.96 -24.38
C LEU A 444 18.47 -10.25 -23.57
N GLU A 445 18.04 -10.17 -22.31
CA GLU A 445 17.96 -11.33 -21.43
C GLU A 445 16.74 -11.27 -20.51
N LYS A 446 16.01 -12.39 -20.40
CA LYS A 446 14.90 -12.53 -19.46
C LYS A 446 15.44 -12.92 -18.08
N PHE A 447 15.02 -12.17 -17.06
CA PHE A 447 15.30 -12.47 -15.67
C PHE A 447 14.01 -12.43 -14.85
N PRO A 448 13.65 -13.52 -14.15
CA PRO A 448 12.41 -13.59 -13.37
C PRO A 448 12.48 -12.77 -12.07
N ASP A 449 13.67 -12.67 -11.49
CA ASP A 449 13.90 -11.96 -10.23
C ASP A 449 14.25 -10.49 -10.46
N ILE A 450 13.84 -9.63 -9.52
CA ILE A 450 14.19 -8.21 -9.56
C ILE A 450 15.71 -8.03 -9.43
N ARG A 451 16.30 -7.29 -10.38
CA ARG A 451 17.73 -6.94 -10.41
C ARG A 451 17.97 -5.43 -10.40
N LYS A 452 17.01 -4.64 -10.86
CA LYS A 452 17.11 -3.18 -10.98
C LYS A 452 15.78 -2.49 -10.66
N MET A 453 15.84 -1.42 -9.86
CA MET A 453 14.73 -0.49 -9.67
C MET A 453 15.00 0.83 -10.40
N ILE A 454 14.10 1.24 -11.30
CA ILE A 454 14.15 2.54 -11.97
C ILE A 454 13.14 3.48 -11.30
N ILE A 455 13.61 4.60 -10.78
CA ILE A 455 12.81 5.58 -10.07
C ILE A 455 12.72 6.83 -10.94
N ILE A 456 11.51 7.21 -11.34
CA ILE A 456 11.27 8.40 -12.16
C ILE A 456 10.59 9.44 -11.27
N ASP A 457 11.36 10.45 -10.88
CA ASP A 457 10.80 11.61 -10.18
C ASP A 457 10.14 12.59 -11.15
N GLU A 458 9.13 13.29 -10.67
CA GLU A 458 8.30 14.22 -11.44
C GLU A 458 7.85 13.60 -12.78
N ALA A 459 7.30 12.38 -12.71
CA ALA A 459 6.86 11.62 -13.87
C ALA A 459 5.92 12.35 -14.83
N PRO A 460 5.06 13.31 -14.41
CA PRO A 460 4.31 14.15 -15.34
C PRO A 460 5.16 14.82 -16.41
N PHE A 461 6.44 15.13 -16.13
CA PHE A 461 7.37 15.69 -17.11
C PHE A 461 7.49 14.81 -18.36
N LEU A 462 7.65 13.49 -18.20
CA LEU A 462 7.71 12.54 -19.31
C LEU A 462 6.32 12.09 -19.78
N LEU A 463 5.40 11.82 -18.85
CA LEU A 463 4.06 11.30 -19.15
C LEU A 463 3.14 12.31 -19.85
N SER A 464 3.51 13.60 -19.84
CA SER A 464 2.81 14.65 -20.60
C SER A 464 3.02 14.55 -22.11
N LYS A 465 3.99 13.76 -22.57
CA LYS A 465 4.29 13.54 -23.99
C LYS A 465 3.89 12.13 -24.41
N ASP A 466 3.18 12.02 -25.53
CA ASP A 466 2.61 10.75 -26.01
C ASP A 466 3.67 9.67 -26.22
N SER A 467 4.83 10.01 -26.80
CA SER A 467 5.92 9.04 -27.05
C SER A 467 6.48 8.45 -25.75
N SER A 468 6.76 9.31 -24.78
CA SER A 468 7.25 8.91 -23.45
C SER A 468 6.19 8.19 -22.63
N ARG A 469 4.91 8.59 -22.73
CA ARG A 469 3.79 7.88 -22.08
C ARG A 469 3.66 6.45 -22.58
N GLU A 470 3.71 6.23 -23.89
CA GLU A 470 3.69 4.88 -24.47
C GLU A 470 4.88 4.04 -24.00
N LEU A 471 6.09 4.64 -24.03
CA LEU A 471 7.31 3.99 -23.56
C LEU A 471 7.22 3.58 -22.10
N ILE A 472 6.83 4.49 -21.19
CA ILE A 472 6.72 4.21 -19.76
C ILE A 472 5.64 3.17 -19.51
N ASN A 473 4.46 3.26 -20.14
CA ASN A 473 3.40 2.25 -20.01
C ASN A 473 3.91 0.85 -20.39
N ARG A 474 4.71 0.75 -21.47
CA ARG A 474 5.29 -0.51 -21.92
C ARG A 474 6.37 -1.03 -20.97
N LEU A 475 7.29 -0.15 -20.52
CA LEU A 475 8.31 -0.47 -19.53
C LEU A 475 7.68 -0.97 -18.22
N PHE A 476 6.66 -0.29 -17.74
CA PHE A 476 5.94 -0.64 -16.53
C PHE A 476 5.19 -1.98 -16.69
N SER A 477 4.59 -2.25 -17.86
CA SER A 477 3.86 -3.51 -18.11
C SER A 477 4.78 -4.72 -18.32
N GLU A 478 5.92 -4.52 -19.01
CA GLU A 478 6.80 -5.62 -19.42
C GLU A 478 8.00 -5.81 -18.49
N GLY A 479 8.40 -4.79 -17.72
CA GLY A 479 9.63 -4.74 -16.94
C GLY A 479 9.86 -5.92 -16.01
N ARG A 480 8.79 -6.38 -15.38
CA ARG A 480 8.82 -7.57 -14.51
C ARG A 480 9.42 -8.80 -15.19
N LYS A 481 9.14 -9.02 -16.49
CA LYS A 481 9.63 -10.20 -17.24
C LYS A 481 11.16 -10.22 -17.40
N PHE A 482 11.80 -9.08 -17.16
CA PHE A 482 13.22 -8.84 -17.36
C PHE A 482 13.93 -8.43 -16.06
N GLY A 483 13.24 -8.50 -14.91
CA GLY A 483 13.80 -8.16 -13.60
C GLY A 483 13.88 -6.66 -13.29
N PHE A 484 13.10 -5.84 -14.00
CA PHE A 484 13.05 -4.39 -13.80
C PHE A 484 11.78 -3.98 -13.06
N GLY A 485 11.94 -3.27 -11.96
CA GLY A 485 10.86 -2.57 -11.26
C GLY A 485 10.89 -1.08 -11.53
N PHE A 486 9.72 -0.46 -11.57
CA PHE A 486 9.57 0.98 -11.78
C PHE A 486 8.86 1.64 -10.61
N VAL A 487 9.45 2.70 -10.04
CA VAL A 487 8.78 3.59 -9.10
C VAL A 487 8.50 4.92 -9.80
N VAL A 488 7.24 5.25 -9.95
CA VAL A 488 6.81 6.48 -10.63
C VAL A 488 6.27 7.45 -9.59
N ILE A 489 6.83 8.65 -9.54
CA ILE A 489 6.48 9.67 -8.55
C ILE A 489 5.72 10.79 -9.26
N SER A 490 4.56 11.15 -8.72
CA SER A 490 3.72 12.20 -9.31
C SER A 490 3.01 13.04 -8.24
N GLN A 491 2.72 14.29 -8.58
CA GLN A 491 1.85 15.16 -7.77
C GLN A 491 0.38 14.98 -8.14
N THR A 492 0.12 14.57 -9.38
CA THR A 492 -1.21 14.50 -9.99
C THR A 492 -1.46 13.09 -10.50
N VAL A 493 -2.62 12.54 -10.17
CA VAL A 493 -3.09 11.21 -10.56
C VAL A 493 -3.28 11.12 -12.07
N ASP A 494 -3.79 12.18 -12.71
CA ASP A 494 -4.19 12.19 -14.13
C ASP A 494 -3.13 11.61 -15.07
N TYR A 495 -1.86 11.93 -14.85
CA TYR A 495 -0.75 11.43 -15.68
C TYR A 495 -0.42 9.95 -15.44
N VAL A 496 -0.68 9.43 -14.25
CA VAL A 496 -0.29 8.07 -13.84
C VAL A 496 -1.47 7.10 -13.80
N LYS A 497 -2.68 7.52 -14.23
CA LYS A 497 -3.91 6.70 -14.25
C LYS A 497 -3.72 5.34 -14.91
N ASP A 498 -3.06 5.30 -16.05
CA ASP A 498 -2.85 4.06 -16.83
C ASP A 498 -1.91 3.08 -16.11
N LEU A 499 -1.08 3.56 -15.19
CA LEU A 499 -0.09 2.76 -14.49
C LEU A 499 -0.68 2.02 -13.28
N PHE A 500 -1.79 2.51 -12.69
CA PHE A 500 -2.38 1.90 -11.49
C PHE A 500 -2.74 0.42 -11.66
N GLY A 501 -3.20 0.02 -12.86
CA GLY A 501 -3.57 -1.38 -13.14
C GLY A 501 -2.38 -2.35 -13.07
N ASN A 502 -1.17 -1.85 -13.28
CA ASN A 502 0.07 -2.61 -13.25
C ASN A 502 0.93 -2.29 -12.01
N ALA A 503 0.47 -1.41 -11.13
CA ALA A 503 1.19 -1.05 -9.92
C ALA A 503 0.96 -2.10 -8.84
N TYR A 504 2.05 -2.58 -8.24
CA TYR A 504 1.97 -3.48 -7.09
C TYR A 504 1.58 -2.73 -5.82
N LEU A 505 2.20 -1.56 -5.63
CA LEU A 505 1.98 -0.70 -4.48
C LEU A 505 1.70 0.72 -4.94
N THR A 506 0.72 1.34 -4.29
CA THR A 506 0.42 2.75 -4.46
C THR A 506 0.56 3.40 -3.10
N PHE A 507 1.60 4.21 -2.95
CA PHE A 507 1.86 5.04 -1.78
C PHE A 507 1.20 6.39 -1.99
N VAL A 508 0.27 6.75 -1.11
CA VAL A 508 -0.41 8.04 -1.15
C VAL A 508 -0.06 8.83 0.10
N LEU A 509 0.73 9.88 -0.07
CA LEU A 509 1.03 10.87 0.96
C LEU A 509 -0.09 11.92 1.00
N ASN A 510 0.14 13.03 1.71
CA ASN A 510 -0.84 14.11 1.79
C ASN A 510 -1.23 14.63 0.40
N VAL A 511 -2.53 14.69 0.14
CA VAL A 511 -3.13 15.22 -1.08
C VAL A 511 -4.19 16.25 -0.68
N LEU A 512 -4.03 17.49 -1.14
CA LEU A 512 -4.89 18.61 -0.78
C LEU A 512 -6.01 18.84 -1.81
N GLU A 513 -5.74 18.54 -3.08
CA GLU A 513 -6.70 18.78 -4.16
C GLU A 513 -7.89 17.80 -4.04
N PRO A 514 -9.14 18.31 -3.98
CA PRO A 514 -10.32 17.46 -3.79
C PRO A 514 -10.51 16.40 -4.87
N ARG A 515 -10.23 16.74 -6.15
CA ARG A 515 -10.38 15.81 -7.29
C ARG A 515 -9.42 14.62 -7.19
N GLU A 516 -8.17 14.90 -6.83
CA GLU A 516 -7.12 13.89 -6.61
C GLU A 516 -7.50 12.97 -5.44
N SER A 517 -7.96 13.58 -4.34
CA SER A 517 -8.42 12.86 -3.15
C SER A 517 -9.62 11.95 -3.47
N GLU A 518 -10.58 12.41 -4.26
CA GLU A 518 -11.74 11.63 -4.69
C GLU A 518 -11.32 10.42 -5.51
N TYR A 519 -10.45 10.60 -6.52
CA TYR A 519 -9.95 9.48 -7.32
C TYR A 519 -9.22 8.44 -6.46
N LEU A 520 -8.29 8.88 -5.61
CA LEU A 520 -7.49 7.98 -4.78
C LEU A 520 -8.36 7.26 -3.75
N SER A 521 -9.36 7.94 -3.19
CA SER A 521 -10.33 7.33 -2.27
C SER A 521 -11.19 6.29 -2.96
N ARG A 522 -11.57 6.51 -4.23
CA ARG A 522 -12.29 5.50 -5.05
C ARG A 522 -11.37 4.34 -5.42
N TYR A 523 -10.11 4.60 -5.73
CA TYR A 523 -9.11 3.58 -6.02
C TYR A 523 -8.91 2.62 -4.83
N PHE A 524 -8.79 3.16 -3.61
CA PHE A 524 -8.67 2.33 -2.40
C PHE A 524 -10.01 1.71 -1.96
N GLY A 525 -11.07 2.52 -1.87
CA GLY A 525 -12.38 2.14 -1.33
C GLY A 525 -13.26 1.32 -2.27
N GLY A 526 -12.99 1.37 -3.58
CA GLY A 526 -13.80 0.71 -4.59
C GLY A 526 -15.26 1.19 -4.56
N GLN A 527 -16.19 0.24 -4.50
CA GLN A 527 -17.63 0.50 -4.45
C GLN A 527 -18.15 0.77 -3.02
N ASP A 528 -17.33 0.55 -1.98
CA ASP A 528 -17.76 0.77 -0.59
C ASP A 528 -17.68 2.27 -0.26
N ASN A 529 -18.84 2.93 -0.22
CA ASN A 529 -18.94 4.36 0.08
C ASN A 529 -18.45 4.70 1.50
N ASP A 530 -18.62 3.82 2.49
CA ASP A 530 -18.14 4.08 3.85
C ASP A 530 -16.60 4.03 3.89
N MET A 531 -15.99 3.10 3.13
CA MET A 531 -14.53 3.02 2.99
C MET A 531 -13.96 4.22 2.23
N TYR A 532 -14.61 4.60 1.12
CA TYR A 532 -14.29 5.79 0.34
C TYR A 532 -14.26 7.04 1.24
N LEU A 533 -15.32 7.29 2.01
CA LEU A 533 -15.40 8.46 2.89
C LEU A 533 -14.29 8.46 3.94
N ALA A 534 -13.99 7.31 4.54
CA ALA A 534 -12.91 7.21 5.52
C ALA A 534 -11.53 7.54 4.92
N VAL A 535 -11.24 7.04 3.71
CA VAL A 535 -9.97 7.34 3.03
C VAL A 535 -9.92 8.82 2.65
N TYR A 536 -11.01 9.37 2.11
CA TYR A 536 -11.10 10.78 1.69
C TYR A 536 -10.84 11.75 2.84
N GLU A 537 -11.53 11.57 3.97
CA GLU A 537 -11.33 12.38 5.18
C GLU A 537 -9.91 12.25 5.75
N THR A 538 -9.29 11.08 5.58
CA THR A 538 -7.93 10.82 6.06
C THR A 538 -6.89 11.51 5.18
N LEU A 539 -7.03 11.45 3.86
CA LEU A 539 -6.08 12.05 2.92
C LEU A 539 -5.94 13.56 3.13
N GLN A 540 -7.05 14.26 3.37
CA GLN A 540 -7.06 15.71 3.62
C GLN A 540 -6.34 16.13 4.92
N LYS A 541 -6.24 15.21 5.89
CA LYS A 541 -5.67 15.47 7.22
C LYS A 541 -4.34 14.76 7.43
N LEU A 542 -3.79 14.13 6.38
CA LEU A 542 -2.64 13.27 6.51
C LEU A 542 -1.38 14.12 6.85
N PRO A 543 -0.73 13.88 8.00
CA PRO A 543 0.47 14.63 8.37
C PRO A 543 1.66 14.24 7.48
N ARG A 544 2.67 15.11 7.44
CA ARG A 544 3.93 14.80 6.74
C ARG A 544 4.57 13.55 7.33
N GLY A 545 5.15 12.71 6.46
CA GLY A 545 5.74 11.43 6.84
C GLY A 545 4.75 10.31 7.11
N PHE A 546 3.46 10.54 6.88
CA PHE A 546 2.47 9.47 6.83
C PHE A 546 2.06 9.21 5.39
N PHE A 547 1.75 7.95 5.09
CA PHE A 547 1.21 7.53 3.82
C PHE A 547 0.16 6.45 3.99
N ILE A 548 -0.80 6.44 3.07
CA ILE A 548 -1.77 5.36 2.89
C ILE A 548 -1.24 4.43 1.82
N VAL A 549 -1.32 3.12 2.08
CA VAL A 549 -0.91 2.08 1.14
C VAL A 549 -1.87 0.90 1.22
N ARG A 550 -2.03 0.16 0.12
CA ARG A 550 -2.81 -1.08 0.09
C ARG A 550 -1.91 -2.30 0.10
N ASP A 551 -2.32 -3.34 0.81
CA ASP A 551 -1.71 -4.68 0.78
C ASP A 551 -1.61 -5.21 -0.66
N LEU A 552 -0.54 -5.97 -0.92
CA LEU A 552 -0.21 -6.84 -2.05
C LEU A 552 -1.40 -7.69 -2.56
N LEU A 553 -2.27 -8.13 -1.65
CA LEU A 553 -3.46 -8.93 -1.96
C LEU A 553 -4.74 -8.10 -2.04
N GLY A 554 -4.63 -6.76 -1.94
CA GLY A 554 -5.75 -5.82 -1.99
C GLY A 554 -6.67 -5.85 -0.77
N ARG A 555 -6.30 -6.59 0.28
CA ARG A 555 -7.19 -6.90 1.43
C ARG A 555 -7.24 -5.79 2.47
N PHE A 556 -6.13 -5.08 2.69
CA PHE A 556 -6.02 -4.05 3.71
C PHE A 556 -5.55 -2.73 3.15
N ILE A 557 -6.04 -1.66 3.77
CA ILE A 557 -5.51 -0.32 3.62
C ILE A 557 -4.82 0.03 4.93
N TYR A 558 -3.53 0.32 4.84
CA TYR A 558 -2.67 0.65 5.96
C TYR A 558 -2.39 2.14 5.97
N LEU A 559 -2.41 2.71 7.17
CA LEU A 559 -1.85 4.02 7.47
C LEU A 559 -0.49 3.78 8.12
N VAL A 560 0.55 4.23 7.43
CA VAL A 560 1.95 3.96 7.79
C VAL A 560 2.66 5.27 8.06
N GLN A 561 3.40 5.32 9.16
CA GLN A 561 4.36 6.37 9.45
C GLN A 561 5.71 5.93 8.88
N ALA A 562 6.22 6.68 7.90
CA ALA A 562 7.52 6.45 7.31
C ALA A 562 8.63 6.60 8.35
N ASP A 563 9.60 5.69 8.31
CA ASP A 563 10.78 5.73 9.14
C ASP A 563 11.89 6.46 8.40
N PHE A 564 11.84 7.79 8.37
CA PHE A 564 12.83 8.57 7.62
C PHE A 564 14.24 8.53 8.20
N GLY A 565 14.40 8.00 9.42
CA GLY A 565 15.64 8.09 10.19
C GLY A 565 15.94 9.54 10.53
N GLU A 566 16.01 9.87 11.82
CA GLU A 566 16.73 11.08 12.24
C GLU A 566 18.25 10.85 12.13
#